data_AF-A0A7L0Z2C7-F1
#
_entry.id   AF-A0A7L0Z2C7-F1
#
_cell.length_a   1.000
_cell.length_b   1.000
_cell.length_c   1.000
_cell.angle_alpha   90.00
_cell.angle_beta   90.00
_cell.angle_gamma   90.00
#
_symmetry.space_group_name_H-M   'P 1'
#
loop_
_entity.id
_entity.type
_entity.pdbx_description
1 polymer ?
#
loop_
_entity_poly.entity_id
_entity_poly.type
_entity_poly.pdbx_seq_one_letter_code
_entity_poly.pdbx_strand_id
1 'polypeptide(L)'
;MAAPKVKQDMAPPGGYGPIDYKRHLPRRGLSGYSLFALGIGSLLLGYYTLVKWNRERRTLRMLRENLEEEAKIMQDVPGWKV
;
A
#
# COMPACT_ATOMS: atom_id res chain seq x y z
N MET A 1 70.15 33.67 15.62
CA MET A 1 69.65 33.17 14.31
C MET A 1 68.75 34.24 13.72
N ALA A 2 68.93 34.60 12.45
CA ALA A 2 68.17 35.66 11.77
C ALA A 2 66.71 35.22 11.53
N ALA A 3 65.75 36.13 11.73
CA ALA A 3 64.33 35.86 11.47
C ALA A 3 64.05 35.80 9.96
N PRO A 4 63.16 34.90 9.49
CA PRO A 4 62.85 34.77 8.07
C PRO A 4 62.13 36.02 7.53
N LYS A 5 62.52 36.47 6.33
CA LYS A 5 62.05 37.70 5.67
C LYS A 5 60.65 37.59 5.03
N VAL A 6 60.07 36.38 4.96
CA VAL A 6 58.81 36.11 4.24
C VAL A 6 57.76 35.55 5.19
N LYS A 7 56.54 36.09 5.14
CA LYS A 7 55.38 35.58 5.87
C LYS A 7 54.85 34.34 5.16
N GLN A 8 55.19 33.17 5.70
CA GLN A 8 54.68 31.90 5.21
C GLN A 8 53.19 31.78 5.51
N ASP A 9 52.40 31.30 4.55
CA ASP A 9 51.00 30.99 4.81
C ASP A 9 50.92 29.75 5.71
N MET A 10 50.16 29.87 6.79
CA MET A 10 50.08 28.88 7.85
C MET A 10 48.61 28.65 8.17
N ALA A 11 48.29 27.42 8.58
CA ALA A 11 46.97 27.15 9.15
C ALA A 11 46.70 28.14 10.31
N PRO A 12 45.46 28.60 10.48
CA PRO A 12 45.14 29.55 11.54
C PRO A 12 45.51 28.96 12.91
N PRO A 13 45.97 29.79 13.86
CA PRO A 13 46.21 29.34 15.22
C PRO A 13 44.89 28.83 15.82
N GLY A 14 44.79 27.51 16.02
CA GLY A 14 43.56 26.81 16.41
C GLY A 14 43.06 25.77 15.39
N GLY A 15 43.63 25.73 14.19
CA GLY A 15 43.28 24.75 13.15
C GLY A 15 41.98 25.05 12.42
N TYR A 16 41.62 24.18 11.46
CA TYR A 16 40.35 24.26 10.75
C TYR A 16 39.24 23.60 11.58
N GLY A 17 38.02 24.11 11.45
CA GLY A 17 36.84 23.48 12.06
C GLY A 17 36.63 22.05 11.54
N PRO A 18 35.87 21.21 12.27
CA PRO A 18 35.56 19.86 11.83
C PRO A 18 34.88 19.87 10.46
N ILE A 19 35.45 19.13 9.51
CA ILE A 19 34.84 18.91 8.20
C ILE A 19 34.01 17.63 8.29
N ASP A 20 32.72 17.75 8.00
CA ASP A 20 31.82 16.61 7.96
C ASP A 20 32.12 15.71 6.76
N TYR A 21 33.01 14.74 6.97
CA TYR A 21 33.39 13.74 5.96
C TYR A 21 32.41 12.56 5.88
N LYS A 22 31.49 12.43 6.85
CA LYS A 22 30.53 11.33 6.94
C LYS A 22 29.30 11.60 6.09
N ARG A 23 28.83 10.55 5.40
CA ARG A 23 27.55 10.59 4.68
C ARG A 23 26.39 10.57 5.67
N HIS A 24 25.68 11.70 5.78
CA HIS A 24 24.42 11.80 6.53
C HIS A 24 23.25 11.41 5.60
N LEU A 25 22.87 10.14 5.61
CA LEU A 25 21.73 9.70 4.80
C LEU A 25 20.45 9.71 5.65
N PRO A 26 19.44 10.54 5.33
CA PRO A 26 18.19 10.53 6.08
C PRO A 26 17.50 9.18 5.87
N ARG A 27 17.11 8.53 6.96
CA ARG A 27 16.25 7.34 6.89
C ARG A 27 14.89 7.78 6.36
N ARG A 28 14.48 7.23 5.23
CA ARG A 28 13.20 7.52 4.57
C ARG A 28 12.35 6.26 4.52
N GLY A 29 11.04 6.45 4.60
CA GLY A 29 10.05 5.39 4.40
C GLY A 29 9.62 4.65 5.67
N LEU A 30 8.70 3.72 5.45
CA LEU A 30 8.11 2.87 6.49
C LEU A 30 9.06 1.72 6.86
N SER A 31 8.96 1.22 8.10
CA SER A 31 9.68 0.02 8.53
C SER A 31 9.24 -1.22 7.73
N GLY A 32 10.09 -2.25 7.67
CA GLY A 32 9.77 -3.49 6.97
C GLY A 32 8.47 -4.14 7.46
N TYR A 33 8.28 -4.21 8.79
CA TYR A 33 7.05 -4.77 9.37
C TYR A 33 5.81 -3.96 8.99
N SER A 34 5.89 -2.63 8.97
CA SER A 34 4.76 -1.80 8.52
C SER A 34 4.41 -2.02 7.05
N LEU A 35 5.39 -2.28 6.18
CA LEU A 35 5.11 -2.61 4.78
C LEU A 35 4.35 -3.94 4.66
N PHE A 36 4.78 -4.97 5.40
CA PHE A 36 4.08 -6.26 5.43
C PHE A 36 2.67 -6.14 6.02
N ALA A 37 2.49 -5.37 7.10
CA ALA A 37 1.18 -5.16 7.70
C ALA A 37 0.20 -4.50 6.71
N LEU A 38 0.65 -3.47 5.98
CA LEU A 38 -0.17 -2.82 4.96
C LEU A 38 -0.45 -3.73 3.76
N GLY A 39 0.56 -4.48 3.30
CA GLY A 39 0.41 -5.43 2.20
C GLY A 39 -0.61 -6.53 2.54
N ILE A 40 -0.42 -7.21 3.67
CA ILE A 40 -1.32 -8.28 4.12
C ILE A 40 -2.72 -7.72 4.43
N GLY A 41 -2.80 -6.56 5.07
CA GLY A 41 -4.07 -5.90 5.36
C GLY A 41 -4.89 -5.60 4.10
N SER A 42 -4.24 -5.06 3.06
CA SER A 42 -4.93 -4.78 1.79
C SER A 42 -5.40 -6.06 1.08
N LEU A 43 -4.58 -7.12 1.10
CA LEU A 43 -4.97 -8.42 0.55
C LEU A 43 -6.16 -9.03 1.29
N LEU A 44 -6.14 -9.07 2.62
CA LEU A 44 -7.24 -9.62 3.43
C LEU A 44 -8.56 -8.90 3.17
N LEU A 45 -8.53 -7.56 3.11
CA LEU A 45 -9.71 -6.76 2.79
C LEU A 45 -10.19 -7.03 1.35
N GLY A 46 -9.27 -7.13 0.38
CA GLY A 46 -9.59 -7.47 -1.00
C GLY A 46 -10.25 -8.84 -1.13
N TYR A 47 -9.70 -9.86 -0.47
CA TYR A 47 -10.29 -11.20 -0.47
C TYR A 47 -11.65 -11.25 0.20
N TYR A 48 -11.82 -10.59 1.35
CA TYR A 48 -13.10 -10.55 2.06
C TYR A 48 -14.22 -9.96 1.18
N THR A 49 -13.96 -8.81 0.57
CA THR A 49 -14.92 -8.14 -0.32
C THR A 49 -15.24 -8.97 -1.56
N LEU A 50 -14.22 -9.58 -2.19
CA LEU A 50 -14.40 -10.45 -3.35
C LEU A 50 -15.25 -11.69 -3.03
N VAL A 51 -14.98 -12.36 -1.91
CA VAL A 51 -15.75 -13.55 -1.50
C VAL A 51 -17.20 -13.18 -1.21
N LYS A 52 -17.45 -12.08 -0.49
CA LYS A 52 -18.80 -11.59 -0.20
C LYS A 52 -19.57 -11.32 -1.49
N TRP A 53 -18.97 -10.58 -2.42
CA TRP A 53 -19.57 -10.26 -3.70
C TRP A 53 -19.85 -11.50 -4.56
N ASN A 54 -18.94 -12.48 -4.56
CA ASN A 54 -19.16 -13.73 -5.29
C ASN A 54 -20.33 -14.54 -4.74
N ARG A 55 -20.54 -14.53 -3.42
CA ARG A 55 -21.70 -15.18 -2.80
C ARG A 55 -23.00 -14.51 -3.20
N GLU A 56 -23.06 -13.18 -3.10
CA GLU A 56 -24.23 -12.38 -3.49
C GLU A 56 -24.58 -12.57 -4.98
N ARG A 57 -23.58 -12.59 -5.87
CA ARG A 57 -23.81 -12.86 -7.29
C ARG A 57 -24.37 -14.26 -7.56
N ARG A 58 -23.93 -15.27 -6.80
CA ARG A 58 -24.45 -16.64 -6.93
C ARG A 58 -25.90 -16.71 -6.45
N THR A 59 -26.23 -16.08 -5.32
CA THR A 59 -27.60 -16.06 -4.80
C THR A 59 -28.55 -15.33 -5.76
N LEU A 60 -28.14 -14.19 -6.30
CA LEU A 60 -28.95 -13.46 -7.29
C LEU A 60 -29.16 -14.26 -8.57
N ARG A 61 -28.14 -15.00 -9.02
CA ARG A 61 -28.26 -15.89 -10.18
C ARG A 61 -29.28 -16.99 -9.93
N MET A 62 -29.17 -17.71 -8.81
CA MET A 62 -30.11 -18.79 -8.46
C MET A 62 -31.55 -18.26 -8.32
N LEU A 63 -31.75 -17.10 -7.69
CA LEU A 63 -33.07 -16.48 -7.58
C LEU A 63 -33.66 -16.17 -8.95
N ARG A 64 -32.83 -15.65 -9.87
CA ARG A 64 -33.27 -15.37 -11.24
C ARG A 64 -33.64 -16.64 -11.99
N GLU A 65 -32.81 -17.68 -11.91
CA GLU A 65 -33.06 -18.98 -12.54
C GLU A 65 -34.37 -19.58 -12.00
N ASN A 66 -34.59 -19.56 -10.69
CA ASN A 66 -35.84 -20.03 -10.08
C ASN A 66 -37.07 -19.27 -10.57
N LEU A 67 -37.01 -17.92 -10.66
CA LEU A 67 -38.12 -17.13 -11.20
C LEU A 67 -38.40 -17.46 -12.68
N GLU A 68 -37.35 -17.66 -13.48
CA GLU A 68 -37.48 -18.08 -14.88
C GLU A 68 -38.08 -19.49 -15.01
N GLU A 69 -37.78 -20.40 -14.09
CA GLU A 69 -38.39 -21.74 -14.02
C GLU A 69 -39.85 -21.69 -13.54
N GLU A 70 -40.14 -20.93 -12.49
CA GLU A 70 -41.49 -20.72 -11.98
C GLU A 70 -42.40 -20.12 -13.06
N ALA A 71 -41.91 -19.17 -13.85
CA ALA A 71 -42.64 -18.60 -14.97
C ALA A 71 -42.99 -19.63 -16.06
N LYS A 72 -42.07 -20.57 -16.34
CA LYS A 72 -42.29 -21.62 -17.33
C LYS A 72 -43.28 -22.67 -16.83
N ILE A 73 -43.15 -23.09 -15.56
CA ILE A 73 -43.99 -24.14 -14.97
C ILE A 73 -45.43 -23.63 -14.75
N MET A 74 -45.59 -22.38 -14.30
CA MET A 74 -46.89 -21.82 -13.92
C MET A 74 -47.61 -21.06 -15.05
N GLN A 75 -47.12 -21.14 -16.30
CA GLN A 75 -47.67 -20.39 -17.45
C GLN A 75 -49.17 -20.67 -17.70
N ASP A 76 -49.63 -21.89 -17.38
CA ASP A 76 -50.99 -22.36 -17.68
C ASP A 76 -51.96 -22.17 -16.50
N VAL A 77 -51.49 -21.66 -15.36
CA VAL A 77 -52.29 -21.49 -14.14
C VAL A 77 -52.98 -20.11 -14.18
N PRO A 78 -54.33 -20.05 -14.26
CA PRO A 78 -55.03 -18.78 -14.37
C PRO A 78 -54.88 -17.95 -13.10
N GLY A 79 -54.44 -16.70 -13.26
CA GLY A 79 -54.30 -15.72 -12.16
C GLY A 79 -52.95 -15.77 -11.43
N TRP A 80 -52.00 -16.62 -11.84
CA TRP A 80 -50.65 -16.64 -11.26
C TRP A 80 -49.79 -15.49 -11.79
N LYS A 81 -49.04 -14.82 -10.91
CA LYS A 81 -48.14 -13.72 -11.24
C LYS A 81 -46.74 -14.01 -10.71
N VAL A 82 -45.77 -13.94 -11.61
CA VAL A 82 -44.32 -14.05 -11.34
C VAL A 82 -43.73 -12.67 -11.03
#